data_AF-A0A2D8ACP0-F1
#
_entry.id   AF-A0A2D8ACP0-F1
#
_cell.length_a   1.000
_cell.length_b   1.000
_cell.length_c   1.000
_cell.angle_alpha   90.00
_cell.angle_beta   90.00
_cell.angle_gamma   90.00
#
_symmetry.space_group_name_H-M   'P 1'
#
loop_
_entity.id
_entity.type
_entity.pdbx_description
1 polymer ?
#
loop_
_entity_poly.entity_id
_entity_poly.type
_entity_poly.pdbx_seq_one_letter_code
_entity_poly.pdbx_strand_id
1 'polypeptide(L)'
;MSGEVYELLLRHPHLLNEKTLIIGAEASLPSGWLGQLQESGCTFNSWDLPTTQACAALGDKSVYGLPQPEQLQDFDTVILLWPKAKQLGLTLVSLIAASHNGCYIAGANDSGGKSIGKACKDLAEETEKV
;
A
#
# COMPACT_ATOMS: atom_id res chain seq x y z
N MET A 1 17.18 0.75 0.22
CA MET A 1 15.92 1.52 0.11
C MET A 1 14.79 0.59 0.51
N SER A 2 13.82 1.01 1.31
CA SER A 2 13.94 1.02 2.78
C SER A 2 12.96 -0.01 3.36
N GLY A 3 13.45 -1.10 3.96
CA GLY A 3 12.59 -2.07 4.67
C GLY A 3 11.80 -1.47 5.84
N GLU A 4 12.15 -0.26 6.26
CA GLU A 4 11.55 0.49 7.38
C GLU A 4 10.03 0.71 7.24
N VAL A 5 9.51 0.91 6.03
CA VAL A 5 8.08 1.14 5.80
C VAL A 5 7.28 -0.14 6.08
N TYR A 6 7.82 -1.28 5.67
CA TYR A 6 7.21 -2.58 5.90
C TYR A 6 7.35 -2.99 7.37
N GLU A 7 8.51 -2.75 7.99
CA GLU A 7 8.68 -2.94 9.43
C GLU A 7 7.72 -2.07 10.25
N LEU A 8 7.39 -0.87 9.77
CA LEU A 8 6.35 -0.03 10.39
C LEU A 8 4.99 -0.70 10.29
N LEU A 9 4.59 -1.21 9.12
CA LEU A 9 3.32 -1.93 8.98
C LEU A 9 3.23 -3.16 9.88
N LEU A 10 4.35 -3.88 10.08
CA LEU A 10 4.42 -5.00 11.03
C LEU A 10 4.16 -4.59 12.49
N ARG A 11 4.31 -3.31 12.86
CA ARG A 11 3.96 -2.79 14.20
C ARG A 11 2.47 -2.48 14.35
N HIS A 12 1.70 -2.52 13.28
CA HIS A 12 0.26 -2.28 13.27
C HIS A 12 -0.52 -3.51 12.75
N PRO A 13 -0.41 -4.69 13.40
CA PRO A 13 -0.99 -5.94 12.90
C PRO A 13 -2.52 -5.92 12.79
N HIS A 14 -3.20 -5.03 13.52
CA HIS A 14 -4.65 -4.84 13.40
C HIS A 14 -5.09 -4.31 12.04
N LEU A 15 -4.18 -3.69 11.27
CA LEU A 15 -4.42 -3.24 9.90
C LEU A 15 -4.24 -4.36 8.87
N LEU A 16 -3.76 -5.54 9.27
CA LEU A 16 -3.42 -6.63 8.37
C LEU A 16 -4.39 -7.79 8.57
N ASN A 17 -5.31 -7.98 7.63
CA ASN A 17 -6.27 -9.08 7.60
C ASN A 17 -6.73 -9.38 6.16
N GLU A 18 -7.67 -10.31 6.02
CA GLU A 18 -8.26 -10.73 4.74
C GLU A 18 -9.06 -9.65 4.00
N LYS A 19 -9.44 -8.58 4.70
CA LYS A 19 -10.11 -7.38 4.17
C LYS A 19 -9.14 -6.21 3.94
N THR A 20 -7.84 -6.51 3.91
CA THR A 20 -6.78 -5.53 3.65
C THR A 20 -6.21 -5.69 2.25
N LEU A 21 -6.23 -4.60 1.49
CA LEU A 21 -5.51 -4.45 0.23
C LEU A 21 -4.27 -3.57 0.43
N ILE A 22 -3.12 -4.09 0.06
CA ILE A 22 -1.86 -3.35 0.06
C ILE A 22 -1.47 -3.06 -1.39
N ILE A 23 -1.24 -1.78 -1.69
CA ILE A 23 -0.92 -1.27 -3.02
C ILE A 23 0.49 -0.73 -3.00
N GLY A 24 1.38 -1.23 -3.84
CA GLY A 24 2.74 -0.74 -3.87
C GLY A 24 3.65 -1.46 -4.85
N ALA A 25 4.85 -0.93 -5.02
CA ALA A 25 5.91 -1.52 -5.83
C ALA A 25 7.24 -1.40 -5.08
N GLU A 26 7.80 -2.52 -4.65
CA GLU A 26 9.12 -2.56 -4.00
C GLU A 26 9.84 -3.86 -4.37
N ALA A 27 11.00 -3.69 -5.00
CA ALA A 27 11.82 -4.83 -5.41
C ALA A 27 12.50 -5.53 -4.21
N SER A 28 12.64 -4.86 -3.07
CA SER A 28 13.31 -5.37 -1.87
C SER A 28 12.36 -5.50 -0.68
N LEU A 29 11.52 -6.53 -0.68
CA LEU A 29 10.65 -6.85 0.44
C LEU A 29 11.46 -7.36 1.65
N PRO A 30 11.22 -6.88 2.88
CA PRO A 30 11.95 -7.35 4.05
C PRO A 30 11.61 -8.81 4.40
N SER A 31 12.54 -9.46 5.11
CA SER A 31 12.36 -10.81 5.62
C SER A 31 11.15 -10.89 6.56
N GLY A 32 10.28 -11.87 6.34
CA GLY A 32 9.07 -12.09 7.17
C GLY A 32 7.82 -11.33 6.69
N TRP A 33 7.97 -10.32 5.83
CA TRP A 33 6.81 -9.59 5.27
C TRP A 33 5.83 -10.51 4.54
N LEU A 34 6.36 -11.33 3.63
CA LEU A 34 5.56 -12.25 2.83
C LEU A 34 4.83 -13.29 3.71
N GLY A 35 5.51 -13.79 4.75
CA GLY A 35 4.92 -14.71 5.71
C GLY A 35 3.77 -14.08 6.48
N GLN A 36 3.95 -12.84 6.96
CA GLN A 36 2.88 -12.10 7.64
C GLN A 36 1.67 -11.86 6.74
N LEU A 37 1.89 -11.47 5.47
CA LEU A 37 0.78 -11.26 4.53
C LEU A 37 0.02 -12.55 4.25
N GLN A 38 0.74 -13.67 4.15
CA GLN A 38 0.15 -14.98 3.94
C GLN A 38 -0.66 -15.42 5.17
N GLU A 39 -0.12 -15.26 6.38
CA GLU A 39 -0.82 -15.58 7.64
C GLU A 39 -2.05 -14.69 7.87
N SER A 40 -1.93 -13.41 7.55
CA SER A 40 -3.01 -12.43 7.72
C SER A 40 -4.05 -12.51 6.60
N GLY A 41 -3.73 -13.20 5.50
CA GLY A 41 -4.59 -13.35 4.34
C GLY A 41 -4.77 -12.09 3.51
N CYS A 42 -3.86 -11.12 3.58
CA CYS A 42 -3.95 -9.85 2.85
C CYS A 42 -3.82 -10.03 1.33
N THR A 43 -4.40 -9.10 0.57
CA THR A 43 -4.19 -8.98 -0.86
C THR A 43 -3.12 -7.94 -1.15
N PHE A 44 -2.22 -8.24 -2.07
CA PHE A 44 -1.15 -7.37 -2.52
C PHE A 44 -1.31 -7.06 -4.01
N ASN A 45 -1.43 -5.78 -4.36
CA ASN A 45 -1.53 -5.31 -5.74
C ASN A 45 -0.32 -4.46 -6.10
N SER A 46 0.32 -4.78 -7.23
CA SER A 46 1.51 -4.09 -7.71
C SER A 46 1.47 -3.89 -9.22
N TRP A 47 1.81 -2.69 -9.66
CA TRP A 47 2.05 -2.38 -11.07
C TRP A 47 3.46 -2.77 -11.54
N ASP A 48 4.32 -3.22 -10.61
CA ASP A 48 5.68 -3.69 -10.87
C ASP A 48 5.75 -5.22 -10.87
N LEU A 49 6.11 -5.78 -12.03
CA LEU A 49 6.13 -7.23 -12.25
C LEU A 49 7.16 -7.96 -11.35
N PRO A 50 8.40 -7.46 -11.17
CA PRO A 50 9.33 -8.03 -10.21
C PRO A 50 8.76 -8.11 -8.78
N THR A 51 8.08 -7.06 -8.31
CA THR A 51 7.42 -7.06 -7.00
C THR A 51 6.32 -8.14 -6.93
N THR A 52 5.47 -8.26 -7.96
CA THR A 52 4.43 -9.30 -7.99
C THR A 52 5.02 -10.71 -7.97
N GLN A 53 6.13 -10.93 -8.68
CA GLN A 53 6.86 -12.21 -8.67
C GLN A 53 7.46 -12.51 -7.29
N ALA A 54 8.00 -11.50 -6.59
CA ALA A 54 8.47 -11.65 -5.22
C ALA A 54 7.33 -12.02 -4.24
N CYS A 55 6.10 -11.60 -4.54
CA CYS A 55 4.88 -11.93 -3.78
C CYS A 55 4.14 -13.19 -4.28
N ALA A 56 4.71 -13.97 -5.21
CA ALA A 56 4.00 -15.09 -5.85
C ALA A 56 3.50 -16.17 -4.86
N ALA A 57 4.12 -16.29 -3.68
CA ALA A 57 3.66 -17.23 -2.64
C ALA A 57 2.26 -16.90 -2.10
N LEU A 58 1.75 -15.69 -2.31
CA LEU A 58 0.38 -15.29 -1.95
C LEU A 58 -0.68 -15.86 -2.92
N GLY A 59 -0.27 -16.49 -4.03
CA GLY A 59 -1.21 -17.08 -4.99
C GLY A 59 -2.09 -16.04 -5.66
N ASP A 60 -3.40 -16.25 -5.62
CA ASP A 60 -4.44 -15.37 -6.16
C ASP A 60 -4.51 -14.00 -5.48
N LYS A 61 -3.92 -13.88 -4.28
CA LYS A 61 -3.81 -12.62 -3.54
C LYS A 61 -2.62 -11.75 -3.98
N SER A 62 -1.80 -12.21 -4.93
CA SER A 62 -0.76 -11.39 -5.59
C SER A 62 -1.24 -10.93 -6.96
N VAL A 63 -1.66 -9.67 -7.08
CA VAL A 63 -2.28 -9.11 -8.28
C VAL A 63 -1.29 -8.21 -9.02
N TYR A 64 -1.06 -8.49 -10.30
CA TYR A 64 -0.29 -7.61 -11.19
C TYR A 64 -1.20 -6.62 -11.91
N GLY A 65 -0.86 -5.34 -11.85
CA GLY A 65 -1.56 -4.26 -12.55
C GLY A 65 -1.76 -3.04 -11.66
N LEU A 66 -2.40 -2.01 -12.21
CA LEU A 66 -2.91 -0.91 -11.40
C LEU A 66 -4.19 -1.35 -10.66
N PRO A 67 -4.43 -0.88 -9.43
CA PRO A 67 -5.65 -1.17 -8.71
C PRO A 67 -6.85 -0.62 -9.49
N GLN A 68 -7.94 -1.39 -9.53
CA GLN A 68 -9.19 -0.99 -10.20
C GLN A 68 -10.22 -0.49 -9.18
N PRO A 69 -11.06 0.51 -9.52
CA PRO A 69 -12.12 1.02 -8.64
C PRO A 69 -13.01 -0.06 -8.03
N GLU A 70 -13.38 -1.07 -8.81
CA GLU A 70 -14.25 -2.15 -8.38
C GLU A 70 -13.57 -3.03 -7.33
N GLN A 71 -12.27 -3.32 -7.53
CA GLN A 71 -11.47 -4.09 -6.59
C GLN A 71 -11.39 -3.39 -5.22
N LEU A 72 -11.28 -2.05 -5.20
CA LEU A 72 -11.14 -1.30 -3.94
C LEU A 72 -12.35 -1.44 -3.02
N GLN A 73 -13.55 -1.70 -3.56
CA GLN A 73 -14.79 -1.81 -2.78
C GLN A 73 -14.90 -3.14 -2.02
N ASP A 74 -14.09 -4.14 -2.36
CA ASP A 74 -14.11 -5.45 -1.70
C ASP A 74 -13.33 -5.49 -0.37
N PHE A 75 -12.60 -4.40 -0.06
CA PHE A 75 -11.70 -4.28 1.08
C PHE A 75 -12.17 -3.20 2.04
N ASP A 76 -11.99 -3.44 3.34
CA ASP A 76 -12.29 -2.47 4.40
C ASP A 76 -11.09 -1.55 4.65
N THR A 77 -9.89 -2.04 4.36
CA THR A 77 -8.62 -1.34 4.59
C THR A 77 -7.79 -1.30 3.32
N VAL A 78 -7.43 -0.10 2.88
CA VAL A 78 -6.51 0.12 1.76
C VAL A 78 -5.25 0.79 2.27
N ILE A 79 -4.10 0.15 2.04
CA ILE A 79 -2.78 0.65 2.42
C ILE A 79 -1.99 0.96 1.15
N LEU A 80 -1.65 2.23 0.94
CA LEU A 80 -0.75 2.67 -0.12
C LEU A 80 0.68 2.77 0.40
N LEU A 81 1.57 1.97 -0.18
CA LEU A 81 3.01 2.14 -0.03
C LEU A 81 3.45 3.27 -0.96
N TRP A 82 3.85 4.39 -0.39
CA TRP A 82 4.09 5.61 -1.14
C TRP A 82 5.20 5.42 -2.19
N PRO A 83 4.90 5.59 -3.48
CA PRO A 83 5.90 5.42 -4.53
C PRO A 83 6.90 6.58 -4.52
N LYS A 84 8.14 6.33 -4.97
CA LYS A 84 9.17 7.38 -5.10
C LYS A 84 8.73 8.55 -5.99
N ALA A 85 7.93 8.26 -7.02
CA ALA A 85 7.38 9.27 -7.90
C ALA A 85 6.15 9.92 -7.27
N LYS A 86 6.28 11.17 -6.80
CA LYS A 86 5.19 11.93 -6.18
C LYS A 86 3.91 11.96 -7.01
N GLN A 87 4.02 12.18 -8.32
CA GLN A 87 2.84 12.27 -9.20
C GLN A 87 2.07 10.94 -9.25
N LEU A 88 2.78 9.81 -9.27
CA LEU A 88 2.16 8.49 -9.21
C LEU A 88 1.44 8.30 -7.87
N GLY A 89 2.06 8.70 -6.76
CA GLY A 89 1.44 8.66 -5.43
C GLY A 89 0.13 9.45 -5.38
N LEU A 90 0.14 10.68 -5.91
CA LEU A 90 -1.06 11.51 -5.98
C LEU A 90 -2.16 10.88 -6.85
N THR A 91 -1.82 10.37 -8.03
CA THR A 91 -2.79 9.70 -8.91
C THR A 91 -3.41 8.48 -8.22
N LEU A 92 -2.62 7.67 -7.51
CA LEU A 92 -3.12 6.50 -6.77
C LEU A 92 -4.02 6.92 -5.61
N VAL A 93 -3.65 7.96 -4.85
CA VAL A 93 -4.52 8.51 -3.80
C VAL A 93 -5.85 9.00 -4.37
N SER A 94 -5.83 9.73 -5.50
CA SER A 94 -7.07 10.18 -6.15
C SER A 94 -7.95 9.03 -6.62
N LEU A 95 -7.36 7.96 -7.17
CA LEU A 95 -8.08 6.76 -7.56
C LEU A 95 -8.73 6.07 -6.33
N ILE A 96 -7.97 5.95 -5.24
CA ILE A 96 -8.47 5.34 -4.00
C ILE A 96 -9.60 6.18 -3.41
N ALA A 97 -9.42 7.50 -3.31
CA ALA A 97 -10.42 8.41 -2.77
C ALA A 97 -11.73 8.44 -3.59
N ALA A 98 -11.67 8.12 -4.88
CA ALA A 98 -12.87 8.03 -5.73
C ALA A 98 -13.73 6.78 -5.42
N SER A 99 -13.16 5.76 -4.77
CA SER A 99 -13.81 4.44 -4.62
C SER A 99 -13.81 3.91 -3.18
N HIS A 100 -13.12 4.56 -2.25
CA HIS A 100 -12.94 4.11 -0.87
C HIS A 100 -12.86 5.31 0.10
N ASN A 101 -13.49 5.19 1.27
CA ASN A 101 -13.67 6.29 2.23
C ASN A 101 -12.42 6.64 3.08
N GLY A 102 -11.24 6.11 2.71
CA GLY A 102 -10.01 6.33 3.48
C GLY A 102 -8.85 5.49 2.97
N CYS A 103 -7.62 5.88 3.29
CA CYS A 103 -6.42 5.13 2.93
C CYS A 103 -5.31 5.38 3.94
N TYR A 104 -4.64 4.33 4.38
CA TYR A 104 -3.39 4.45 5.11
C TYR A 104 -2.25 4.62 4.12
N ILE A 105 -1.42 5.64 4.30
CA ILE A 105 -0.26 5.86 3.44
C ILE A 105 1.01 5.65 4.25
N ALA A 106 1.79 4.66 3.87
CA ALA A 106 3.07 4.35 4.50
C ALA A 106 4.20 4.74 3.54
N GLY A 107 5.12 5.61 3.96
CA GLY A 107 6.16 6.13 3.08
C GLY A 107 7.47 6.39 3.80
N ALA A 108 8.57 6.06 3.14
CA ALA A 108 9.91 6.26 3.65
C ALA A 108 10.30 7.74 3.65
N ASN A 109 11.13 8.14 4.61
CA ASN A 109 11.60 9.53 4.70
C ASN A 109 12.40 9.96 3.45
N ASP A 110 13.16 9.06 2.84
CA ASP A 110 13.96 9.28 1.64
C ASP A 110 13.11 9.37 0.35
N SER A 111 11.88 8.85 0.40
CA SER A 111 10.92 8.83 -0.72
C SER A 111 9.88 9.95 -0.62
N GLY A 112 10.14 10.96 0.22
CA GLY A 112 9.25 12.10 0.42
C GLY A 112 8.15 11.89 1.47
N GLY A 113 8.27 10.87 2.33
CA GLY A 113 7.30 10.53 3.38
C GLY A 113 6.85 11.71 4.25
N LYS A 114 7.78 12.61 4.59
CA LYS A 114 7.50 13.84 5.37
C LYS A 114 6.55 14.82 4.67
N SER A 115 6.45 14.75 3.34
CA SER A 115 5.65 15.65 2.52
C SER A 115 4.32 15.05 2.06
N ILE A 116 4.01 13.80 2.42
CA ILE A 116 2.78 13.11 1.99
C ILE A 116 1.54 13.87 2.44
N GLY A 117 1.44 14.23 3.72
CA GLY A 117 0.28 14.98 4.23
C GLY A 117 0.09 16.32 3.52
N LYS A 118 1.18 17.04 3.22
CA LYS A 118 1.11 18.26 2.40
C LYS A 118 0.70 17.99 0.97
N ALA A 119 1.15 16.87 0.38
CA ALA A 119 0.83 16.49 -0.98
C ALA A 119 -0.65 16.09 -1.13
N CYS A 120 -1.23 15.46 -0.10
CA CYS A 120 -2.62 14.99 -0.11
C CYS A 120 -3.62 16.03 0.42
N LYS A 121 -3.17 17.22 0.83
CA LYS A 121 -4.04 18.24 1.46
C LYS A 121 -5.23 18.65 0.58
N ASP A 122 -5.05 18.68 -0.74
CA ASP A 122 -6.11 19.06 -1.68
C ASP A 122 -6.99 17.85 -2.09
N LEU A 123 -6.65 16.64 -1.61
CA LEU A 123 -7.31 15.37 -1.94
C LEU A 123 -8.04 14.74 -0.74
N ALA A 124 -7.79 15.22 0.48
CA ALA A 124 -8.34 14.66 1.70
C ALA A 124 -9.01 15.75 2.55
N GLU A 125 -10.21 15.46 3.06
CA GLU A 125 -10.90 16.35 4.01
C GLU A 125 -10.16 16.41 5.35
N GLU A 126 -9.54 15.29 5.77
CA GLU A 126 -8.76 15.16 6.99
C GLU A 126 -7.49 14.34 6.74
N THR A 127 -6.38 14.74 7.37
CA THR A 127 -5.12 13.99 7.34
C THR A 127 -4.57 13.88 8.75
N GLU A 128 -4.45 12.65 9.26
CA GLU A 128 -3.81 12.36 10.54
C GLU A 128 -2.46 11.67 10.31
N LYS A 129 -1.46 12.02 11.12
CA LYS A 129 -0.14 11.38 11.09
C LYS A 129 0.05 10.57 12.36
N VAL A 130 0.20 9.26 12.18
CA VAL A 130 0.45 8.28 13.24
C VAL A 130 1.92 7.86 13.25
#